data_AF-D1CSZ6-F1
#
_entry.id   AF-D1CSZ6-F1
#
_cell.length_a   1.000
_cell.length_b   1.000
_cell.length_c   1.000
_cell.angle_alpha   90.00
_cell.angle_beta   90.00
_cell.angle_gamma   90.00
#
_symmetry.space_group_name_H-M   'P 1'
#
loop_
_entity.id
_entity.type
_entity.pdbx_description
1 polymer ?
#
loop_
_entity_poly.entity_id
_entity_poly.type
_entity_poly.pdbx_seq_one_letter_code
_entity_poly.pdbx_strand_id
1 'polypeptide(L)' 'MKSRDVRAQAYSMPLTSPACPRGPHRFVDREYLIITYRTDPDRLRGAVPQPLEFHDPLVQFEFIRMPDSAGLG' A
#
# COMPACT_ATOMS: atom_id res chain seq x y z
N MET A 1 27.69 17.00 -6.18
CA MET A 1 26.98 15.85 -6.77
C MET A 1 26.73 16.16 -8.26
N LYS A 2 27.12 15.28 -9.19
CA LYS A 2 26.88 15.47 -10.65
C LYS A 2 25.55 14.82 -11.05
N SER A 3 24.99 15.18 -12.20
CA SER A 3 23.69 14.67 -12.68
C SER A 3 23.62 13.13 -12.76
N ARG A 4 24.73 12.47 -13.11
CA ARG A 4 24.82 11.00 -13.08
C ARG A 4 24.60 10.43 -11.67
N ASP A 5 25.17 11.06 -10.66
CA ASP A 5 25.05 10.62 -9.26
C ASP A 5 23.62 10.83 -8.75
N VAL A 6 23.00 11.96 -9.12
CA VAL A 6 21.58 12.24 -8.82
C VAL A 6 20.68 11.15 -9.38
N ARG A 7 20.87 10.79 -10.66
CA ARG A 7 20.05 9.74 -11.30
C ARG A 7 20.26 8.35 -10.69
N ALA A 8 21.47 8.07 -10.19
CA ALA A 8 21.77 6.79 -9.53
C ALA A 8 21.13 6.69 -8.13
N GLN A 9 21.10 7.80 -7.39
CA GLN A 9 20.59 7.84 -6.01
C GLN A 9 19.08 8.08 -5.93
N ALA A 10 18.50 8.78 -6.91
CA ALA A 10 17.08 9.11 -6.96
C ALA A 10 16.19 7.87 -6.73
N TYR A 11 15.39 7.93 -5.67
CA TYR A 11 14.46 6.87 -5.29
C TYR A 11 13.13 7.45 -4.83
N SER A 12 13.18 8.17 -3.70
CA SER A 12 12.05 8.90 -3.15
C SER A 12 12.53 10.30 -2.79
N MET A 13 11.60 11.25 -2.77
CA MET A 13 11.87 12.63 -2.39
C MET A 13 11.79 12.77 -0.87
N PRO A 14 12.54 13.71 -0.25
CA PRO A 14 13.65 14.48 -0.83
C PRO A 14 14.88 13.63 -1.18
N LEU A 15 15.63 14.00 -2.21
CA LEU A 15 16.75 13.22 -2.76
C LEU A 15 17.78 12.77 -1.70
N THR A 16 18.15 13.67 -0.78
CA THR A 16 19.21 13.44 0.22
C THR A 16 18.67 12.94 1.56
N SER A 17 17.35 12.85 1.71
CA SER A 17 16.69 12.30 2.90
C SER A 17 15.35 11.70 2.46
N PRO A 18 15.35 10.56 1.74
CA PRO A 18 14.15 10.00 1.13
C PRO A 18 13.05 9.78 2.16
N ALA A 19 11.80 10.11 1.82
CA ALA A 19 10.66 9.95 2.73
C ALA A 19 10.38 8.48 3.10
N CYS A 20 10.83 7.54 2.27
CA CYS A 20 10.83 6.12 2.57
C CYS A 20 12.15 5.49 2.09
N PRO A 21 12.71 4.52 2.83
CA PRO A 21 13.90 3.80 2.41
C PRO A 21 13.56 2.75 1.34
N ARG A 22 14.59 2.25 0.64
CA ARG A 22 14.43 1.12 -0.27
C ARG A 22 14.22 -0.17 0.53
N GLY A 23 13.37 -1.06 0.03
CA GLY A 23 13.09 -2.36 0.63
C GLY A 23 14.24 -3.39 0.55
N PRO A 24 14.01 -4.62 1.02
CA PRO A 24 12.69 -5.22 1.25
C PRO A 24 11.99 -4.69 2.52
N HIS A 25 10.70 -4.36 2.39
CA HIS A 25 9.85 -4.00 3.53
C HIS A 25 9.32 -5.27 4.18
N ARG A 26 9.93 -5.67 5.29
CA ARG A 26 9.50 -6.82 6.11
C ARG A 26 8.51 -6.34 7.17
N PHE A 27 7.43 -7.08 7.33
CA PHE A 27 6.42 -6.87 8.38
C PHE A 27 6.45 -8.07 9.31
N VAL A 28 6.72 -7.86 10.60
CA VAL A 28 6.75 -8.90 11.64
C VAL A 28 5.53 -8.72 12.54
N ASP A 29 4.91 -9.83 12.93
CA ASP A 29 3.71 -9.87 13.77
C ASP A 29 2.58 -8.93 13.30
N ARG A 30 2.36 -8.89 11.98
CA ARG A 30 1.27 -8.11 11.38
C ARG A 30 -0.08 -8.76 11.72
N GLU A 31 -0.86 -8.11 12.56
CA GLU A 31 -2.17 -8.59 13.03
C GLU A 31 -3.29 -8.04 12.14
N TYR A 32 -4.28 -8.88 11.83
CA TYR A 32 -5.43 -8.52 10.98
C TYR A 32 -6.74 -8.81 11.70
N LEU A 33 -7.68 -7.86 11.61
CA LEU A 33 -9.10 -8.08 11.83
C LEU A 33 -9.83 -7.69 10.55
N ILE A 34 -10.45 -8.67 9.88
CA ILE A 34 -11.15 -8.49 8.61
C ILE A 34 -12.63 -8.78 8.81
N ILE A 35 -13.47 -7.80 8.51
CA ILE A 35 -14.93 -7.93 8.50
C ILE A 35 -15.40 -7.93 7.05
N THR A 36 -15.85 -9.09 6.57
CA THR A 36 -16.44 -9.24 5.25
C THR A 36 -17.94 -9.00 5.32
N TYR A 37 -18.44 -8.05 4.53
CA TYR A 37 -19.88 -7.76 4.46
C TYR A 37 -20.35 -7.57 3.02
N ARG A 38 -21.65 -7.78 2.80
CA ARG A 38 -22.30 -7.56 1.50
C ARG A 38 -22.70 -6.10 1.34
N THR A 39 -22.44 -5.55 0.16
CA THR A 39 -22.75 -4.16 -0.20
C THR A 39 -23.63 -4.08 -1.45
N ASP A 40 -23.99 -2.85 -1.83
CA ASP A 40 -24.70 -2.53 -3.07
C ASP A 40 -23.76 -2.72 -4.29
N PRO A 41 -24.12 -3.59 -5.26
CA PRO A 41 -23.29 -3.88 -6.43
C PRO A 41 -23.04 -2.66 -7.33
N ASP A 42 -23.99 -1.73 -7.43
CA ASP A 42 -23.84 -0.56 -8.30
C ASP A 42 -22.89 0.46 -7.69
N ARG A 43 -22.90 0.58 -6.35
CA ARG A 43 -21.90 1.38 -5.63
C ARG A 43 -20.51 0.78 -5.72
N LEU A 44 -20.40 -0.54 -5.60
CA LEU A 44 -19.11 -1.23 -5.75
C LEU A 44 -18.56 -1.03 -7.17
N ARG A 45 -19.42 -1.12 -8.19
CA ARG A 45 -19.05 -0.85 -9.59
C ARG A 45 -18.61 0.59 -9.84
N GLY A 46 -19.21 1.56 -9.14
CA GLY A 46 -18.76 2.95 -9.21
C GLY A 46 -17.37 3.21 -8.62
N ALA A 47 -16.92 2.37 -7.66
CA ALA A 47 -15.62 2.50 -7.02
C ALA A 47 -14.50 1.69 -7.71
N VAL A 48 -14.84 0.61 -8.40
CA VAL A 48 -13.87 -0.25 -9.10
C VAL A 48 -13.59 0.32 -10.50
N PRO A 49 -12.34 0.73 -10.81
CA PRO A 49 -12.00 1.30 -12.11
C PRO A 49 -11.90 0.22 -13.20
N GLN A 50 -12.29 0.55 -14.43
CA GLN A 50 -12.05 -0.32 -15.58
C GLN A 50 -10.53 -0.52 -15.81
N PRO A 51 -10.08 -1.72 -16.21
CA PRO A 51 -10.84 -2.91 -16.60
C PRO A 51 -11.04 -3.93 -15.45
N LEU A 52 -10.92 -3.52 -14.19
CA LEU A 52 -11.07 -4.44 -13.07
C LEU A 52 -12.54 -4.87 -12.91
N GLU A 53 -12.73 -6.14 -12.56
CA GLU A 53 -14.03 -6.76 -12.31
C GLU A 53 -14.06 -7.37 -10.91
N PHE A 54 -15.25 -7.50 -10.31
CA PHE A 54 -15.44 -8.20 -9.03
C PHE A 54 -16.45 -9.34 -9.20
N HIS A 55 -16.24 -10.45 -8.50
CA HIS A 55 -17.10 -11.62 -8.58
C HIS A 55 -18.38 -11.47 -7.72
N ASP A 56 -18.23 -11.04 -6.48
CA ASP A 56 -19.32 -10.85 -5.52
C ASP A 56 -19.35 -9.41 -4.99
N PRO A 57 -20.53 -8.85 -4.65
CA PRO A 57 -20.64 -7.54 -4.04
C PRO A 57 -20.28 -7.59 -2.55
N LEU A 58 -19.06 -8.02 -2.24
CA LEU A 58 -18.50 -8.11 -0.90
C LEU A 58 -17.38 -7.07 -0.73
N VAL A 59 -17.29 -6.50 0.46
CA VAL A 59 -16.18 -5.63 0.87
C VAL A 59 -15.50 -6.26 2.07
N GLN A 60 -14.16 -6.29 2.02
CA GLN A 60 -13.31 -6.62 3.16
C GLN A 60 -12.92 -5.33 3.85
N PHE A 61 -13.50 -5.07 5.01
CA PHE A 61 -13.10 -3.94 5.85
C PHE A 61 -12.05 -4.41 6.84
N GLU A 62 -10.86 -3.83 6.79
CA GLU A 62 -9.70 -4.32 7.54
C GLU A 62 -9.21 -3.32 8.60
N PHE A 63 -8.85 -3.87 9.75
CA PHE A 63 -8.01 -3.21 10.75
C PHE A 63 -6.70 -3.99 10.82
N ILE A 64 -5.58 -3.29 10.65
CA ILE A 64 -4.27 -3.92 10.62
C ILE A 64 -3.35 -3.24 11.63
N ARG A 65 -2.79 -4.03 12.53
CA ARG A 65 -1.69 -3.59 13.39
C ARG A 65 -0.38 -4.08 12.81
N MET A 66 0.57 -3.17 12.62
CA MET A 66 1.90 -3.46 12.08
C MET A 66 2.95 -3.02 13.12
N PRO A 67 3.22 -3.84 14.15
CA PRO A 67 4.04 -3.42 15.28
C PRO A 67 5.54 -3.33 14.96
N ASP A 68 6.01 -4.03 13.91
CA ASP A 68 7.41 -4.00 13.46
C ASP A 68 7.45 -4.04 11.93
N SER A 69 7.72 -2.89 11.32
CA SER A 69 7.79 -2.70 9.87
C SER A 69 9.12 -2.10 9.45
N ALA A 70 9.97 -2.89 8.81
CA ALA A 70 11.32 -2.48 8.42
C ALA A 70 11.30 -1.21 7.53
N GLY A 71 11.88 -0.13 8.07
CA GLY A 71 12.00 1.17 7.40
C GLY A 71 10.73 2.04 7.43
N LEU A 72 9.67 1.60 8.10
CA LEU A 72 8.40 2.31 8.21
C LEU A 72 8.03 2.65 9.66
N GLY A 73 8.54 1.87 10.62
CA GLY A 73 8.25 2.04 12.05
C GLY A 73 7.97 0.72 12.73
#